data_AF-A0A1J6ITV6-F1
#
_entry.id   AF-A0A1J6ITV6-F1
#
_cell.length_a   1.000
_cell.length_b   1.000
_cell.length_c   1.000
_cell.angle_alpha   90.00
_cell.angle_beta   90.00
_cell.angle_gamma   90.00
#
_symmetry.space_group_name_H-M   'P 1'
#
loop_
_entity.id
_entity.type
_entity.pdbx_description
1 polymer ?
#
loop_
_entity_poly.entity_id
_entity_poly.type
_entity_poly.pdbx_seq_one_letter_code
_entity_poly.pdbx_strand_id
1 'polypeptide(L)'
;MESSISCLISLAMHRSNHVKLVKAGAVKMIRKAQSTAELETGLTELLRLLELISMCKEGRVELCNDGDCIQAIVKKVLKVSNEATEHAVTILWSLCCLFRDHEAQESVAKSNGMAKILLLLQSNCSPAVRQMEADLLKVFRVNLKAASCLSTSYELKLYDFGARVSLCSLFATDLGQLFCAPYTLFQ
;
A
#
# COMPACT_ATOMS: atom_id res chain seq x y z
N MET A 1 11.98 -4.83 19.81
CA MET A 1 10.79 -4.74 18.95
C MET A 1 11.09 -5.23 17.53
N GLU A 2 12.26 -4.90 16.97
CA GLU A 2 12.68 -5.35 15.63
C GLU A 2 12.69 -6.89 15.50
N SER A 3 13.27 -7.62 16.44
CA SER A 3 13.33 -9.10 16.38
C SER A 3 11.96 -9.79 16.33
N SER A 4 10.96 -9.23 17.00
CA SER A 4 9.59 -9.76 16.95
C SER A 4 8.91 -9.48 15.61
N ILE A 5 9.14 -8.30 15.01
CA ILE A 5 8.56 -7.95 13.71
C ILE A 5 9.21 -8.81 12.61
N SER A 6 10.52 -9.00 12.64
CA SER A 6 11.21 -9.88 11.69
C SER A 6 10.70 -11.33 11.75
N CYS A 7 10.41 -11.84 12.95
CA CYS A 7 9.78 -13.16 13.11
C CYS A 7 8.38 -13.22 12.48
N LEU A 8 7.55 -12.18 12.72
CA LEU A 8 6.22 -12.07 12.11
C LEU A 8 6.29 -11.97 10.58
N ILE A 9 7.28 -11.24 10.03
CA ILE A 9 7.54 -11.18 8.59
C ILE A 9 7.87 -12.56 8.05
N SER A 10 8.79 -13.29 8.67
CA SER A 10 9.15 -14.66 8.25
C SER A 10 7.94 -15.59 8.23
N LEU A 11 7.04 -15.48 9.22
CA LEU A 11 5.77 -16.22 9.22
C LEU A 11 4.84 -15.76 8.09
N ALA A 12 4.74 -14.44 7.87
CA ALA A 12 3.91 -13.83 6.83
C ALA A 12 4.42 -14.07 5.40
N MET A 13 5.65 -14.52 5.20
CA MET A 13 6.12 -14.98 3.89
C MET A 13 5.31 -16.19 3.38
N HIS A 14 4.74 -16.99 4.29
CA HIS A 14 3.86 -18.09 3.94
C HIS A 14 2.39 -17.65 3.95
N ARG A 15 1.74 -17.69 2.78
CA ARG A 15 0.33 -17.28 2.61
C ARG A 15 -0.65 -17.98 3.56
N SER A 16 -0.36 -19.22 3.95
CA SER A 16 -1.17 -19.99 4.92
C SER A 16 -1.23 -19.36 6.32
N ASN A 17 -0.33 -18.44 6.63
CA ASN A 17 -0.28 -17.74 7.92
C ASN A 17 -0.96 -16.37 7.89
N HIS A 18 -1.25 -15.79 6.73
CA HIS A 18 -1.84 -14.44 6.62
C HIS A 18 -3.13 -14.30 7.42
N VAL A 19 -4.08 -15.22 7.21
CA VAL A 19 -5.36 -15.22 7.91
C VAL A 19 -5.19 -15.41 9.42
N LYS A 20 -4.21 -16.23 9.85
CA LYS A 20 -3.92 -16.45 11.27
C LYS A 20 -3.37 -15.19 11.93
N LEU A 21 -2.46 -14.49 11.24
CA LEU A 21 -1.87 -13.23 11.70
C LEU A 21 -2.93 -12.12 11.80
N VAL A 22 -3.84 -12.03 10.81
CA VAL A 22 -4.96 -11.08 10.85
C VAL A 22 -5.86 -11.37 12.05
N LYS A 23 -6.27 -12.64 12.24
CA LYS A 23 -7.10 -13.06 13.38
C LYS A 23 -6.44 -12.84 14.73
N ALA A 24 -5.10 -12.90 14.79
CA ALA A 24 -4.31 -12.57 15.97
C ALA A 24 -4.20 -11.05 16.24
N GLY A 25 -4.80 -10.20 15.40
CA GLY A 25 -4.85 -8.76 15.58
C GLY A 25 -3.62 -8.01 15.05
N ALA A 26 -2.91 -8.58 14.07
CA ALA A 26 -1.69 -7.97 13.53
C ALA A 26 -1.90 -6.52 13.01
N VAL A 27 -3.01 -6.24 12.31
CA VAL A 27 -3.30 -4.88 11.80
C VAL A 27 -3.41 -3.87 12.94
N LYS A 28 -4.16 -4.21 14.00
CA LYS A 28 -4.31 -3.36 15.20
C LYS A 28 -2.99 -3.16 15.93
N MET A 29 -2.16 -4.20 16.00
CA MET A 29 -0.82 -4.13 16.59
C MET A 29 0.09 -3.17 15.81
N ILE A 30 0.09 -3.29 14.47
CA ILE A 30 0.89 -2.44 13.58
C ILE A 30 0.45 -0.98 13.69
N ARG A 31 -0.85 -0.69 13.70
CA ARG A 31 -1.36 0.69 13.89
C ARG A 31 -0.89 1.30 15.21
N LYS A 32 -0.97 0.54 16.31
CA LYS A 32 -0.46 0.99 17.62
C LYS A 32 1.05 1.28 17.54
N ALA A 33 1.81 0.38 16.91
CA ALA A 33 3.24 0.57 16.72
C ALA A 33 3.57 1.82 15.88
N GLN A 34 2.81 2.10 14.81
CA GLN A 34 2.96 3.32 14.00
C GLN A 34 2.71 4.61 14.79
N SER A 35 1.87 4.55 15.83
CA SER A 35 1.55 5.69 16.71
C SER A 35 2.64 5.95 17.75
N THR A 36 3.34 4.89 18.19
CA THR A 36 4.44 4.97 19.17
C THR A 36 5.82 5.12 18.52
N ALA A 37 5.94 4.78 17.23
CA ALA A 37 7.18 4.90 16.47
C ALA A 37 7.42 6.37 16.09
N GLU A 38 7.95 7.11 17.06
CA GLU A 38 8.59 8.42 16.82
C GLU A 38 9.97 8.24 16.17
N LEU A 39 10.61 7.07 16.34
CA LEU A 39 11.85 6.70 15.64
C LEU A 39 11.57 5.93 14.33
N GLU A 40 12.40 6.20 13.32
CA GLU A 40 12.39 5.56 12.00
C GLU A 40 12.72 4.05 12.04
N THR A 41 13.36 3.59 13.11
CA THR A 41 13.78 2.19 13.32
C THR A 41 12.58 1.25 13.39
N GLY A 42 12.51 0.28 12.46
CA GLY A 42 11.44 -0.73 12.41
C GLY A 42 10.22 -0.35 11.56
N LEU A 43 10.13 0.87 11.02
CA LEU A 43 8.98 1.29 10.19
C LEU A 43 8.93 0.53 8.86
N THR A 44 10.08 0.27 8.25
CA THR A 44 10.19 -0.51 7.00
C THR A 44 9.61 -1.90 7.19
N GLU A 45 10.00 -2.58 8.26
CA GLU A 45 9.55 -3.93 8.61
C GLU A 45 8.05 -3.95 8.93
N LEU A 46 7.54 -2.95 9.64
CA LEU A 46 6.10 -2.81 9.90
C LEU A 46 5.29 -2.65 8.63
N LEU A 47 5.75 -1.81 7.70
CA LEU A 47 5.09 -1.60 6.40
C LEU A 47 5.18 -2.86 5.54
N ARG A 48 6.33 -3.54 5.52
CA ARG A 48 6.49 -4.83 4.84
C ARG A 48 5.52 -5.89 5.37
N LEU A 49 5.38 -6.01 6.69
CA LEU A 49 4.43 -6.94 7.30
C LEU A 49 2.99 -6.60 6.91
N LEU A 50 2.65 -5.31 6.88
CA LEU A 50 1.31 -4.84 6.50
C LEU A 50 1.01 -5.12 5.03
N GLU A 51 2.01 -4.96 4.15
CA GLU A 51 1.91 -5.35 2.74
C GLU A 51 1.61 -6.84 2.59
N LEU A 52 2.38 -7.71 3.27
CA LEU A 52 2.15 -9.15 3.24
C LEU A 52 0.73 -9.52 3.72
N ILE A 53 0.25 -8.87 4.79
CA ILE A 53 -1.10 -9.08 5.31
C ILE A 53 -2.18 -8.63 4.31
N SER A 54 -1.95 -7.52 3.59
CA SER A 54 -2.89 -7.00 2.58
C SER A 54 -3.07 -7.94 1.37
N MET A 55 -2.20 -8.95 1.20
CA MET A 55 -2.34 -9.95 0.14
C MET A 55 -3.56 -10.87 0.35
N CYS A 56 -4.01 -11.07 1.59
CA CYS A 56 -5.20 -11.87 1.90
C CYS A 56 -6.46 -11.01 2.03
N LYS A 57 -7.64 -11.60 1.76
CA LYS A 57 -8.92 -10.87 1.77
C LYS A 57 -9.21 -10.30 3.16
N GLU A 58 -9.02 -11.10 4.19
CA GLU A 58 -9.26 -10.74 5.59
C GLU A 58 -8.37 -9.58 6.03
N GLY A 59 -7.10 -9.57 5.60
CA GLY A 59 -6.17 -8.49 5.89
C GLY A 59 -6.59 -7.18 5.25
N ARG A 60 -7.09 -7.21 4.01
CA ARG A 60 -7.62 -6.01 3.35
C ARG A 60 -8.87 -5.48 4.03
N VAL A 61 -9.81 -6.36 4.37
CA VAL A 61 -11.04 -5.94 5.06
C VAL A 61 -10.69 -5.28 6.39
N GLU A 62 -9.81 -5.88 7.20
CA GLU A 62 -9.39 -5.29 8.47
C GLU A 62 -8.65 -3.95 8.28
N LEU A 63 -7.84 -3.82 7.22
CA LEU A 63 -7.15 -2.57 6.86
C LEU A 63 -8.10 -1.45 6.44
N CYS A 64 -9.06 -1.76 5.56
CA CYS A 64 -10.05 -0.79 5.05
C CYS A 64 -10.98 -0.30 6.16
N ASN A 65 -11.37 -1.19 7.08
CA ASN A 65 -12.15 -0.85 8.26
C ASN A 65 -11.37 0.02 9.27
N ASP A 66 -10.04 0.07 9.19
CA ASP A 66 -9.17 0.88 10.06
C ASP A 66 -8.59 2.08 9.28
N GLY A 67 -9.46 3.05 9.00
CA GLY A 67 -9.08 4.27 8.28
C GLY A 67 -7.93 5.04 8.92
N ASP A 68 -7.75 4.97 10.25
CA ASP A 68 -6.62 5.59 10.94
C ASP A 68 -5.29 4.94 10.56
N CYS A 69 -5.28 3.61 10.36
CA CYS A 69 -4.10 2.89 9.89
C CYS A 69 -3.71 3.36 8.48
N ILE A 70 -4.67 3.48 7.56
CA ILE A 70 -4.42 3.97 6.19
C ILE A 70 -3.88 5.41 6.22
N GLN A 71 -4.50 6.28 7.03
CA GLN A 71 -4.04 7.65 7.22
C GLN A 71 -2.63 7.71 7.81
N ALA A 72 -2.27 6.81 8.73
CA ALA A 72 -0.92 6.72 9.28
C ALA A 72 0.11 6.33 8.21
N ILE A 73 -0.21 5.39 7.33
CA ILE A 73 0.65 5.02 6.18
C ILE A 73 0.90 6.25 5.29
N VAL A 74 -0.17 6.95 4.89
CA VAL A 74 -0.08 8.17 4.06
C VAL A 74 0.76 9.26 4.74
N LYS A 75 0.61 9.45 6.05
CA LYS A 75 1.40 10.44 6.80
C LYS A 75 2.90 10.14 6.76
N LYS A 76 3.29 8.86 6.77
CA LYS A 76 4.69 8.41 6.84
C LYS A 76 5.37 8.30 5.47
N VAL A 77 4.62 8.24 4.36
CA VAL A 77 5.17 7.99 3.01
C VAL A 77 6.27 8.95 2.52
N LEU A 78 6.36 10.17 3.08
CA LEU A 78 7.41 11.15 2.73
C LEU A 78 8.54 11.25 3.77
N LYS A 79 8.47 10.48 4.86
CA LYS A 79 9.32 10.61 6.05
C LYS A 79 10.10 9.34 6.37
N VAL A 80 10.24 8.44 5.40
CA VAL A 80 10.82 7.11 5.60
C VAL A 80 11.81 6.81 4.48
N SER A 81 12.55 5.71 4.61
CA SER A 81 13.46 5.23 3.56
C SER A 81 12.71 4.92 2.26
N ASN A 82 13.45 4.88 1.15
CA ASN A 82 12.86 4.51 -0.15
C ASN A 82 12.15 3.15 -0.08
N GLU A 83 12.75 2.14 0.54
CA GLU A 83 12.14 0.81 0.72
C GLU A 83 10.81 0.86 1.47
N ALA A 84 10.75 1.61 2.57
CA ALA A 84 9.51 1.81 3.32
C ALA A 84 8.44 2.53 2.48
N THR A 85 8.85 3.51 1.67
CA THR A 85 7.97 4.18 0.70
C THR A 85 7.41 3.21 -0.33
N GLU A 86 8.24 2.30 -0.87
CA GLU A 86 7.77 1.30 -1.84
C GLU A 86 6.69 0.38 -1.24
N HIS A 87 6.92 -0.12 -0.01
CA HIS A 87 5.93 -0.91 0.72
C HIS A 87 4.63 -0.13 0.97
N ALA A 88 4.73 1.13 1.40
CA ALA A 88 3.58 2.00 1.63
C ALA A 88 2.77 2.26 0.34
N VAL A 89 3.44 2.62 -0.76
CA VAL A 89 2.78 2.84 -2.06
C VAL A 89 2.11 1.57 -2.56
N THR A 90 2.77 0.41 -2.42
CA THR A 90 2.22 -0.88 -2.83
C THR A 90 0.93 -1.21 -2.08
N ILE A 91 0.90 -0.97 -0.76
CA ILE A 91 -0.33 -1.14 0.05
C ILE A 91 -1.43 -0.22 -0.48
N LEU A 92 -1.16 1.07 -0.60
CA LEU A 92 -2.17 2.06 -1.03
C LEU A 92 -2.70 1.76 -2.43
N TRP A 93 -1.82 1.43 -3.37
CA TRP A 93 -2.18 1.05 -4.73
C TRP A 93 -3.02 -0.23 -4.76
N SER A 94 -2.66 -1.24 -3.97
CA SER A 94 -3.45 -2.48 -3.91
C SER A 94 -4.88 -2.19 -3.45
N LEU A 95 -5.06 -1.45 -2.36
CA LEU A 95 -6.39 -1.15 -1.80
C LEU A 95 -7.20 -0.24 -2.73
N CYS A 96 -6.59 0.84 -3.23
CA CYS A 96 -7.31 1.87 -3.98
C CYS A 96 -7.47 1.56 -5.47
N CYS A 97 -6.51 0.90 -6.12
CA CYS A 97 -6.50 0.68 -7.57
C CYS A 97 -6.87 -0.76 -7.93
N LEU A 98 -6.26 -1.75 -7.25
CA LEU A 98 -6.50 -3.17 -7.57
C LEU A 98 -7.84 -3.64 -7.01
N PHE A 99 -8.14 -3.36 -5.74
CA PHE A 99 -9.39 -3.76 -5.09
C PHE A 99 -10.48 -2.68 -5.12
N ARG A 100 -10.12 -1.44 -5.43
CA ARG A 100 -11.04 -0.29 -5.56
C ARG A 100 -11.92 -0.08 -4.33
N ASP A 101 -11.33 -0.24 -3.15
CA ASP A 101 -12.04 -0.09 -1.90
C ASP A 101 -12.34 1.39 -1.60
N HIS A 102 -13.61 1.71 -1.34
CA HIS A 102 -14.06 3.10 -1.17
C HIS A 102 -13.59 3.70 0.16
N GLU A 103 -13.60 2.93 1.26
CA GLU A 103 -13.19 3.40 2.58
C GLU A 103 -11.68 3.71 2.60
N ALA A 104 -10.90 2.88 1.91
CA ALA A 104 -9.47 3.13 1.70
C ALA A 104 -9.24 4.41 0.90
N GLN A 105 -9.93 4.59 -0.24
CA GLN A 105 -9.81 5.80 -1.06
C GLN A 105 -10.19 7.06 -0.27
N GLU A 106 -11.28 7.02 0.50
CA GLU A 106 -11.70 8.13 1.35
C GLU A 106 -10.66 8.46 2.43
N SER A 107 -10.10 7.44 3.08
CA SER A 107 -9.07 7.60 4.10
C SER A 107 -7.79 8.21 3.53
N VAL A 108 -7.39 7.82 2.32
CA VAL A 108 -6.24 8.42 1.62
C VAL A 108 -6.53 9.89 1.27
N ALA A 109 -7.73 10.20 0.79
CA ALA A 109 -8.13 11.57 0.46
C ALA A 109 -8.12 12.48 1.70
N LYS A 110 -8.65 12.02 2.83
CA LYS A 110 -8.68 12.75 4.12
C LYS A 110 -7.30 13.11 4.65
N SER A 111 -6.26 12.37 4.29
CA SER A 111 -4.86 12.61 4.72
C SER A 111 -3.99 13.31 3.68
N ASN A 112 -4.60 14.09 2.77
CA ASN A 112 -3.90 14.76 1.67
C ASN A 112 -3.07 13.79 0.81
N GLY A 113 -3.53 12.54 0.67
CA GLY A 113 -2.78 11.48 0.01
C GLY A 113 -2.44 11.80 -1.43
N MET A 114 -3.36 12.41 -2.18
CA MET A 114 -3.10 12.82 -3.57
C MET A 114 -1.91 13.79 -3.70
N ALA A 115 -1.82 14.78 -2.80
CA ALA A 115 -0.71 15.75 -2.82
C ALA A 115 0.62 15.07 -2.47
N LYS A 116 0.61 14.16 -1.49
CA LYS A 116 1.81 13.41 -1.09
C LYS A 116 2.29 12.45 -2.18
N ILE A 117 1.38 11.75 -2.85
CA ILE A 117 1.69 10.87 -3.98
C ILE A 117 2.25 11.67 -5.16
N LEU A 118 1.73 12.88 -5.42
CA LEU A 118 2.28 13.77 -6.44
C LEU A 118 3.72 14.21 -6.12
N LEU A 119 4.03 14.46 -4.85
CA LEU A 119 5.40 14.77 -4.42
C LEU A 119 6.32 13.55 -4.56
N LEU A 120 5.84 12.34 -4.28
CA LEU A 120 6.63 11.12 -4.48
C LEU A 120 7.00 10.86 -5.95
N LEU A 121 6.12 11.20 -6.90
CA LEU A 121 6.40 11.06 -8.33
C LEU A 121 7.61 11.88 -8.81
N GLN A 122 7.97 12.93 -8.05
CA GLN A 122 9.14 13.78 -8.27
C GLN A 122 10.40 13.24 -7.58
N SER A 123 10.26 12.23 -6.72
CA SER A 123 11.37 11.57 -6.04
C SER A 123 11.98 10.46 -6.90
N ASN A 124 13.17 10.00 -6.52
CA ASN A 124 13.92 8.94 -7.23
C ASN A 124 13.47 7.53 -6.80
N CYS A 125 12.16 7.26 -6.77
CA CYS A 125 11.62 5.91 -6.55
C CYS A 125 11.78 5.02 -7.79
N SER A 126 11.69 3.71 -7.60
CA SER A 126 11.82 2.74 -8.69
C SER A 126 10.74 2.93 -9.78
N PRO A 127 11.01 2.56 -11.04
CA PRO A 127 10.03 2.70 -12.12
C PRO A 127 8.69 2.01 -11.84
N ALA A 128 8.72 0.87 -11.15
CA ALA A 128 7.51 0.14 -10.76
C ALA A 128 6.63 0.94 -9.79
N VAL A 129 7.25 1.53 -8.76
CA VAL A 129 6.54 2.36 -7.76
C VAL A 129 5.99 3.63 -8.40
N ARG A 130 6.75 4.27 -9.30
CA ARG A 130 6.25 5.45 -10.04
C ARG A 130 5.02 5.16 -10.89
N GLN A 131 4.93 3.95 -11.47
CA GLN A 131 3.73 3.52 -12.19
C GLN A 131 2.53 3.37 -11.25
N MET A 132 2.73 2.81 -10.06
CA MET A 132 1.69 2.69 -9.03
C MET A 132 1.21 4.08 -8.55
N GLU A 133 2.13 5.01 -8.31
CA GLU A 133 1.81 6.40 -7.95
C GLU A 133 0.97 7.09 -9.04
N ALA A 134 1.34 6.91 -10.31
CA ALA A 134 0.59 7.45 -11.43
C ALA A 134 -0.83 6.87 -11.51
N ASP A 135 -1.00 5.58 -11.24
CA ASP A 135 -2.31 4.93 -11.23
C ASP A 135 -3.17 5.39 -10.06
N LEU A 136 -2.59 5.57 -8.88
CA LEU A 136 -3.26 6.18 -7.73
C LEU A 136 -3.80 7.57 -8.09
N LEU A 137 -2.98 8.43 -8.70
CA LEU A 137 -3.42 9.76 -9.15
C LEU A 137 -4.57 9.70 -10.16
N LYS A 138 -4.57 8.72 -11.08
CA LYS A 138 -5.68 8.54 -12.03
C LYS A 138 -6.99 8.22 -11.30
N VAL A 139 -6.96 7.30 -10.33
CA VAL A 139 -8.15 6.92 -9.56
C VAL A 139 -8.71 8.12 -8.79
N PHE A 140 -7.86 8.86 -8.07
CA PHE A 140 -8.33 10.03 -7.32
C PHE A 140 -8.84 11.16 -8.23
N ARG A 141 -8.23 11.38 -9.40
CA ARG A 141 -8.74 12.34 -10.39
C ARG A 141 -10.08 11.93 -10.97
N VAL A 142 -10.29 10.66 -11.28
CA VAL A 142 -11.59 10.16 -11.77
C VAL A 142 -12.65 10.34 -10.70
N ASN A 143 -12.34 10.05 -9.45
CA ASN A 143 -13.27 10.25 -8.33
C ASN A 143 -13.60 11.74 -8.12
N LEU A 144 -12.61 12.63 -8.23
CA LEU A 144 -12.85 14.08 -8.18
C LEU A 144 -13.71 14.56 -9.34
N LYS A 145 -13.47 14.07 -10.57
CA LYS A 145 -14.30 14.37 -11.74
C LYS A 145 -15.71 13.82 -11.59
N ALA A 146 -15.88 12.61 -11.05
CA ALA A 146 -17.19 12.03 -10.80
C ALA A 146 -17.95 12.82 -9.71
N ALA A 147 -17.29 13.15 -8.61
CA ALA A 147 -17.85 13.99 -7.55
C ALA A 147 -18.17 15.40 -8.05
N SER A 148 -17.29 15.99 -8.87
CA SER A 148 -17.56 17.26 -9.52
C SER A 148 -18.74 17.11 -10.47
N CYS A 149 -18.82 16.10 -11.34
CA CYS A 149 -19.97 15.89 -12.23
C CYS A 149 -21.30 15.69 -11.49
N LEU A 150 -21.29 15.01 -10.34
CA LEU A 150 -22.45 14.92 -9.44
C LEU A 150 -22.78 16.26 -8.77
N SER A 151 -21.76 17.11 -8.57
CA SER A 151 -21.88 18.48 -8.04
C SER A 151 -22.03 19.55 -9.14
N THR A 152 -21.92 19.21 -10.43
CA THR A 152 -21.90 20.17 -11.55
C THR A 152 -23.33 20.39 -12.04
N SER A 153 -24.20 20.78 -11.11
CA SER A 153 -25.06 21.94 -11.38
C SER A 153 -24.31 23.27 -11.20
N TYR A 154 -23.05 23.26 -10.75
CA TYR A 154 -22.17 24.44 -10.75
C TYR A 154 -20.67 24.09 -10.86
N GLU A 155 -20.16 24.30 -12.08
CA GLU A 155 -18.83 24.81 -12.50
C GLU A 155 -17.60 24.55 -11.59
N LEU A 156 -16.61 23.79 -12.09
CA LEU A 156 -15.39 24.40 -12.67
C LEU A 156 -14.36 23.38 -13.20
N LYS A 157 -13.83 23.76 -14.36
CA LYS A 157 -12.72 23.22 -15.15
C LYS A 157 -11.43 23.01 -14.35
N LEU A 158 -10.87 21.78 -14.34
CA LEU A 158 -9.43 21.58 -14.22
C LEU A 158 -8.93 20.37 -15.03
N TYR A 159 -8.06 20.69 -15.99
CA TYR A 159 -6.98 19.90 -16.60
C TYR A 159 -7.33 18.54 -17.21
N ASP A 160 -7.55 18.62 -18.52
CA ASP A 160 -7.41 17.54 -19.48
C ASP A 160 -5.91 17.20 -19.65
N PHE A 161 -5.54 15.93 -19.44
CA PHE A 161 -4.26 15.40 -19.88
C PHE A 161 -4.42 13.91 -20.23
N GLY A 162 -4.55 13.66 -21.53
CA GLY A 162 -3.87 12.59 -22.25
C GLY A 162 -4.20 11.16 -21.82
N ALA A 163 -5.15 10.56 -22.54
CA ALA A 163 -5.45 9.13 -22.50
C ALA A 163 -4.33 8.25 -23.09
N ARG A 164 -4.40 6.97 -22.70
CA ARG A 164 -3.82 5.72 -23.27
C ARG A 164 -2.48 5.24 -22.69
N VAL A 165 -2.55 4.20 -21.85
CA VAL A 165 -1.67 3.01 -21.95
C VAL A 165 -2.50 1.77 -21.55
N SER A 166 -2.34 0.72 -22.36
CA SER A 166 -3.00 -0.59 -22.29
C SER A 166 -2.65 -1.34 -21.00
N LEU A 167 -3.67 -1.81 -20.25
CA LEU A 167 -3.51 -2.77 -19.16
C LEU A 167 -3.57 -4.19 -19.74
N CYS A 168 -2.44 -4.93 -19.74
CA CYS A 168 -2.51 -6.39 -19.61
C CYS A 168 -1.19 -7.15 -19.38
N SER A 169 -0.01 -6.54 -19.24
CA SER A 169 1.25 -7.33 -19.36
C SER A 169 2.34 -7.12 -18.31
N LEU A 170 2.04 -6.76 -17.05
CA LEU A 170 3.12 -6.56 -16.05
C LEU A 170 3.01 -7.33 -14.72
N PHE A 171 2.22 -8.41 -14.66
CA PHE A 171 2.25 -9.32 -13.48
C PHE A 171 2.87 -10.70 -13.75
N ALA A 172 3.68 -10.84 -14.81
CA ALA A 172 4.27 -12.14 -15.18
C ALA A 172 5.79 -12.24 -15.10
N THR A 173 6.54 -11.19 -14.79
CA THR A 173 8.01 -11.24 -14.74
C THR A 173 8.56 -10.30 -13.70
N ASP A 174 8.66 -10.76 -12.44
CA ASP A 174 9.93 -10.75 -11.66
C ASP A 174 9.71 -11.24 -10.21
N LEU A 175 9.39 -12.53 -10.05
CA LEU A 175 9.63 -13.28 -8.81
C LEU A 175 10.15 -14.68 -9.15
N GLY A 176 11.03 -14.75 -10.16
CA GLY A 176 11.84 -15.93 -10.43
C GLY A 176 13.26 -15.66 -9.95
N GLN A 177 13.78 -16.58 -9.11
CA GLN A 177 15.15 -16.63 -8.54
C GLN A 177 15.35 -15.72 -7.32
N LEU A 178 15.67 -16.13 -6.10
CA LEU A 178 16.23 -17.33 -5.44
C LEU A 178 15.42 -17.50 -4.13
N PHE A 179 14.99 -18.68 -3.69
CA PHE A 179 15.77 -19.56 -2.81
C PHE A 179 15.07 -20.95 -2.78
N CYS A 180 15.50 -21.85 -3.66
CA CYS A 180 15.43 -23.28 -3.41
C CYS A 180 16.87 -23.75 -3.23
N ALA A 181 17.30 -23.91 -1.98
CA ALA A 181 18.42 -24.77 -1.63
C ALA A 181 17.85 -26.03 -0.97
N PRO A 182 18.09 -27.23 -1.55
CA PRO A 182 17.65 -28.49 -0.95
C PRO A 182 18.70 -28.96 0.07
N TYR A 183 18.30 -29.11 1.34
CA TYR A 183 19.02 -29.99 2.26
C TYR A 183 18.41 -31.40 2.18
N THR A 184 19.17 -32.23 1.49
CA THR A 184 19.39 -33.69 1.55
C THR A 184 18.63 -34.63 2.53
N LEU A 185 18.28 -35.79 1.95
CA LEU A 185 18.49 -37.20 2.41
C LEU A 185 17.40 -37.99 3.17
N PHE A 186 17.41 -39.30 2.83
CA PHE A 186 16.66 -40.49 3.31
C PHE A 186 15.22 -40.65 2.77
N GLN A 187 14.83 -41.75 2.11
CA GLN A 187 15.31 -43.14 2.10
C GLN A 187 14.92 -43.82 0.77
#